data_AF-A0AB74M371-F1
#
_entry.id   AF-A0AB74M371-F1
#
_cell.length_a   1.000
_cell.length_b   1.000
_cell.length_c   1.000
_cell.angle_alpha   90.00
_cell.angle_beta   90.00
_cell.angle_gamma   90.00
#
_symmetry.space_group_name_H-M   'P 1'
#
loop_
_entity.id
_entity.type
_entity.pdbx_description
1 polymer ?
#
loop_
_entity_poly.entity_id
_entity_poly.type
_entity_poly.pdbx_seq_one_letter_code
_entity_poly.pdbx_strand_id
1 'polypeptide(L)'
;MRRPPGPSPHDDPGYAALKARIIARTGHHYYADKDDLLFDRLRRRFKACNVADAAAYDARLNAGAGEWAALEAEITIGETFFFRYAEQFTALRETILPGLIAGRAAERSLRVWSAGCSTGAEPYSVAILLHQLLGPALADWRVAIVGTDISVAALATARAAEYGRWALRTLPVEERLRHFHRIPASPGAAREGGYALRPEFRRMVRFERQNLMSLVDGTAAEGFDGFDLILCRNVLIYFSAETVAAIVRALGRRLRPGGWLLIGHAEPHPAFAGWLDAVNLPGTVAYRRPLESASLPAPPDPAEPAGLERPPAATPIEPGPALEALLAVPAGDAVAEAIRPVPAASAPTVVDETAEDVARTIRMLADSGDTGAAWRLLRNALAARPTDASLRLYEGLLALGFGREAEAERAFRGALYLDRGYVMAHYHLGLLLGALGRTADARRALDNAVALSQALPPDAALPEGDGARAGEIALSAAAIRDGIGTGAA
;
A
#
# COMPACT_ATOMS: atom_id res chain seq x y z
N MET A 1 18.61 25.88 25.36
CA MET A 1 17.68 26.82 24.69
C MET A 1 16.91 26.05 23.63
N ARG A 2 15.58 25.94 23.78
CA ARG A 2 14.70 25.31 22.78
C ARG A 2 14.68 26.18 21.53
N ARG A 3 14.85 25.60 20.34
CA ARG A 3 14.63 26.30 19.07
C ARG A 3 13.12 26.58 18.97
N PRO A 4 12.68 27.74 18.48
CA PRO A 4 11.25 28.00 18.29
C PRO A 4 10.62 26.91 17.42
N PRO A 5 9.34 26.53 17.68
CA PRO A 5 8.62 25.63 16.79
C PRO A 5 8.68 26.18 15.36
N GLY A 6 8.82 25.29 14.38
CA GLY A 6 8.72 25.70 12.98
C GLY A 6 7.37 26.40 12.71
N PRO A 7 7.25 27.20 11.63
CA PRO A 7 5.98 27.83 11.29
C PRO A 7 4.89 26.76 11.15
N SER A 8 3.73 27.02 11.78
CA SER A 8 2.57 26.13 11.69
C SER A 8 2.02 26.14 10.25
N PRO A 9 1.39 25.05 9.77
CA PRO A 9 0.59 25.09 8.55
C PRO A 9 -0.42 26.24 8.53
N HIS A 10 -0.95 26.64 9.69
CA HIS A 10 -1.91 27.75 9.80
C HIS A 10 -1.26 29.13 9.66
N ASP A 11 0.07 29.23 9.79
CA ASP A 11 0.83 30.46 9.58
C ASP A 11 1.22 30.64 8.10
N ASP A 12 1.09 29.60 7.26
CA ASP A 12 1.36 29.66 5.83
C ASP A 12 0.08 30.08 5.07
N PRO A 13 0.05 31.27 4.44
CA PRO A 13 -1.16 31.80 3.82
C PRO A 13 -1.66 30.99 2.62
N GLY A 14 -0.80 30.17 2.00
CA GLY A 14 -1.15 29.34 0.84
C GLY A 14 -1.59 27.93 1.20
N TYR A 15 -1.39 27.50 2.45
CA TYR A 15 -1.55 26.09 2.83
C TYR A 15 -2.98 25.56 2.60
N ALA A 16 -4.00 26.31 3.03
CA ALA A 16 -5.39 25.86 2.90
C ALA A 16 -5.80 25.65 1.43
N ALA A 17 -5.40 26.56 0.53
CA ALA A 17 -5.68 26.46 -0.90
C ALA A 17 -4.93 25.29 -1.53
N LEU A 18 -3.64 25.13 -1.21
CA LEU A 18 -2.83 24.01 -1.69
C LEU A 18 -3.38 22.67 -1.21
N LYS A 19 -3.75 22.56 0.07
CA LYS A 19 -4.40 21.37 0.65
C LYS A 19 -5.69 21.04 -0.10
N ALA A 20 -6.57 22.01 -0.31
CA ALA A 20 -7.82 21.80 -1.05
C ALA A 20 -7.56 21.30 -2.48
N ARG A 21 -6.55 21.85 -3.16
CA ARG A 21 -6.15 21.42 -4.51
C ARG A 21 -5.59 20.00 -4.53
N ILE A 22 -4.79 19.62 -3.54
CA ILE A 22 -4.29 18.25 -3.37
C ILE A 22 -5.45 17.28 -3.17
N ILE A 23 -6.37 17.59 -2.24
CA ILE A 23 -7.57 16.78 -1.97
C ILE A 23 -8.40 16.62 -3.25
N ALA A 24 -8.67 17.72 -3.97
CA ALA A 24 -9.45 17.68 -5.20
C ALA A 24 -8.81 16.80 -6.28
N ARG A 25 -7.47 16.83 -6.39
CA ARG A 25 -6.75 16.04 -7.37
C ARG A 25 -6.64 14.57 -6.98
N THR A 26 -6.23 14.25 -5.76
CA THR A 26 -5.89 12.88 -5.35
C THR A 26 -7.03 12.13 -4.66
N GLY A 27 -8.03 12.88 -4.16
CA GLY A 27 -9.08 12.37 -3.29
C GLY A 27 -8.63 12.05 -1.86
N HIS A 28 -7.33 12.18 -1.55
CA HIS A 28 -6.83 11.96 -0.20
C HIS A 28 -7.42 13.01 0.75
N HIS A 29 -8.22 12.56 1.70
CA HIS A 29 -8.79 13.33 2.77
C HIS A 29 -7.80 13.48 3.92
N TYR A 30 -7.54 14.73 4.31
CA TYR A 30 -6.65 15.07 5.41
C TYR A 30 -7.46 15.84 6.46
N TYR A 31 -7.76 15.19 7.58
CA TYR A 31 -8.37 15.82 8.75
C TYR A 31 -7.44 16.89 9.34
N ALA A 32 -8.01 17.86 10.06
CA ALA A 32 -7.26 18.98 10.62
C ALA A 32 -6.14 18.55 11.58
N ASP A 33 -6.32 17.45 12.31
CA ASP A 33 -5.32 16.85 13.20
C ASP A 33 -4.12 16.24 12.44
N LYS A 34 -4.17 16.16 11.11
CA LYS A 34 -3.10 15.69 10.24
C LYS A 34 -2.44 16.80 9.43
N ASP A 35 -2.79 18.07 9.69
CA ASP A 35 -2.24 19.20 8.94
C ASP A 35 -0.73 19.35 9.09
N ASP A 36 -0.20 19.17 10.30
CA ASP A 36 1.24 19.22 10.55
C ASP A 36 1.99 18.14 9.75
N LEU A 37 1.45 16.92 9.70
CA LEU A 37 2.06 15.80 8.96
C LEU A 37 2.06 16.04 7.43
N LEU A 38 0.95 16.57 6.90
CA LEU A 38 0.88 16.93 5.48
C LEU A 38 1.84 18.10 5.19
N PHE A 39 1.89 19.10 6.06
CA PHE A 39 2.75 20.26 5.88
C PHE A 39 4.23 19.90 5.92
N ASP A 40 4.66 18.99 6.79
CA ASP A 40 6.04 18.51 6.82
C ASP A 40 6.46 17.81 5.51
N ARG A 41 5.55 17.03 4.91
CA ARG A 41 5.75 16.44 3.58
C ARG A 41 5.88 17.53 2.52
N LEU A 42 5.00 18.52 2.55
CA LEU A 42 5.04 19.67 1.62
C LEU A 42 6.35 20.46 1.77
N ARG A 43 6.81 20.71 2.99
CA ARG A 43 8.08 21.43 3.25
C ARG A 43 9.30 20.72 2.67
N ARG A 44 9.32 19.39 2.64
CA ARG A 44 10.37 18.64 1.93
C ARG A 44 10.34 18.93 0.43
N ARG A 45 9.15 19.02 -0.18
CA ARG A 45 8.99 19.44 -1.57
C ARG A 45 9.35 20.90 -1.79
N PHE A 46 8.99 21.80 -0.87
CA PHE A 46 9.34 23.22 -0.95
C PHE A 46 10.85 23.39 -1.02
N LYS A 47 11.57 22.70 -0.12
CA LYS A 47 13.04 22.67 -0.10
C LYS A 47 13.61 22.07 -1.39
N ALA A 48 13.05 20.98 -1.90
CA ALA A 48 13.51 20.36 -3.14
C ALA A 48 13.31 21.26 -4.37
N CYS A 49 12.27 22.08 -4.38
CA CYS A 49 11.97 23.05 -5.44
C CYS A 49 12.61 24.43 -5.21
N ASN A 50 13.28 24.64 -4.07
CA ASN A 50 13.79 25.93 -3.63
C ASN A 50 12.72 27.04 -3.63
N VAL A 51 11.53 26.74 -3.09
CA VAL A 51 10.43 27.69 -2.90
C VAL A 51 10.17 27.94 -1.41
N ALA A 52 9.64 29.12 -1.09
CA ALA A 52 9.56 29.60 0.28
C ALA A 52 8.34 29.08 1.06
N ASP A 53 7.20 28.95 0.38
CA ASP A 53 5.89 28.72 1.00
C ASP A 53 4.94 27.93 0.08
N ALA A 54 3.74 27.63 0.58
CA ALA A 54 2.74 26.88 -0.17
C ALA A 54 2.24 27.61 -1.42
N ALA A 55 2.17 28.94 -1.41
CA ALA A 55 1.71 29.72 -2.57
C ALA A 55 2.72 29.65 -3.72
N ALA A 56 4.02 29.83 -3.42
CA ALA A 56 5.10 29.68 -4.39
C ALA A 56 5.18 28.23 -4.91
N TYR A 57 4.92 27.25 -4.05
CA TYR A 57 4.87 25.85 -4.46
C TYR A 57 3.65 25.53 -5.34
N ASP A 58 2.48 26.11 -5.06
CA ASP A 58 1.29 25.94 -5.90
C ASP A 58 1.50 26.50 -7.31
N ALA A 59 2.19 27.64 -7.43
CA ALA A 59 2.63 28.17 -8.72
C ALA A 59 3.60 27.20 -9.43
N ARG A 60 4.52 26.57 -8.70
CA ARG A 60 5.43 25.55 -9.26
C ARG A 60 4.69 24.33 -9.78
N LEU A 61 3.60 23.91 -9.13
CA LEU A 61 2.72 22.82 -9.58
C LEU A 61 1.99 23.17 -10.88
N ASN A 62 1.75 24.46 -11.16
CA ASN A 62 1.17 24.91 -12.44
C ASN A 62 2.17 24.80 -13.61
N ALA A 63 3.47 24.81 -13.33
CA ALA A 63 4.52 24.80 -14.34
C ALA A 63 4.81 23.42 -14.98
N GLY A 64 4.14 22.33 -14.55
CA GLY A 64 4.18 21.06 -15.27
C GLY A 64 3.91 19.78 -14.45
N ALA A 65 3.62 18.69 -15.15
CA ALA A 65 3.21 17.40 -14.57
C ALA A 65 4.28 16.67 -13.74
N GLY A 66 5.56 17.05 -13.88
CA GLY A 66 6.67 16.40 -13.16
C GLY A 66 6.64 16.62 -11.65
N GLU A 67 6.34 17.84 -11.19
CA GLU A 67 6.30 18.11 -9.75
C GLU A 67 5.09 17.47 -9.08
N TRP A 68 3.97 17.35 -9.79
CA TRP A 68 2.82 16.58 -9.32
C TRP A 68 3.17 15.12 -9.05
N ALA A 69 3.94 14.47 -9.92
CA ALA A 69 4.35 13.08 -9.71
C ALA A 69 5.26 12.94 -8.47
N ALA A 70 6.15 13.91 -8.24
CA ALA A 70 7.02 13.92 -7.07
C ALA A 70 6.26 14.20 -5.77
N LEU A 71 5.26 15.10 -5.81
CA LEU A 71 4.36 15.34 -4.69
C LEU A 71 3.52 14.12 -4.37
N GLU A 72 2.90 13.48 -5.38
CA GLU A 72 2.11 12.27 -5.24
C GLU A 72 2.94 11.18 -4.53
N ALA A 73 4.18 10.97 -4.94
CA ALA A 73 5.09 10.01 -4.28
C ALA A 73 5.38 10.36 -2.81
N GLU A 74 5.52 11.64 -2.47
CA GLU A 74 5.78 12.12 -1.10
C GLU A 74 4.57 11.96 -0.17
N ILE A 75 3.36 12.17 -0.69
CA ILE A 75 2.12 12.16 0.11
C ILE A 75 1.44 10.80 0.17
N THR A 76 1.72 9.88 -0.75
CA THR A 76 1.28 8.49 -0.66
C THR A 76 2.09 7.73 0.40
N ILE A 77 1.44 6.89 1.19
CA ILE A 77 2.11 5.93 2.07
C ILE A 77 2.17 4.60 1.32
N GLY A 78 3.36 4.23 0.85
CA GLY A 78 3.57 3.11 -0.07
C GLY A 78 3.84 1.75 0.57
N GLU A 79 3.62 1.58 1.87
CA GLU A 79 3.93 0.30 2.51
C GLU A 79 3.13 -0.84 1.87
N THR A 80 3.85 -1.85 1.39
CA THR A 80 3.27 -3.07 0.85
C THR A 80 4.30 -4.20 0.89
N PHE A 81 3.82 -5.43 1.02
CA PHE A 81 4.66 -6.63 1.06
C PHE A 81 3.89 -7.81 0.53
N PHE A 82 4.63 -8.85 0.13
CA PHE A 82 4.05 -10.03 -0.50
C PHE A 82 3.14 -10.76 0.50
N PHE A 83 1.97 -11.20 0.03
CA PHE A 83 0.98 -11.92 0.82
C PHE A 83 0.55 -11.16 2.09
N ARG A 84 0.48 -9.83 2.00
CA ARG A 84 -0.01 -8.96 3.07
C ARG A 84 -1.47 -9.30 3.43
N TYR A 85 -1.74 -9.47 4.73
CA TYR A 85 -2.97 -10.03 5.32
C TYR A 85 -3.22 -11.48 4.92
N ALA A 86 -2.79 -12.39 5.80
CA ALA A 86 -2.78 -13.82 5.53
C ALA A 86 -4.18 -14.35 5.22
N GLU A 87 -5.20 -13.88 5.93
CA GLU A 87 -6.60 -14.31 5.84
C GLU A 87 -7.20 -14.01 4.47
N GLN A 88 -6.95 -12.81 3.94
CA GLN A 88 -7.44 -12.43 2.61
C GLN A 88 -6.72 -13.22 1.51
N PHE A 89 -5.44 -13.50 1.67
CA PHE A 89 -4.72 -14.36 0.73
C PHE A 89 -5.09 -15.84 0.86
N THR A 90 -5.45 -16.32 2.05
CA THR A 90 -6.06 -17.63 2.28
C THR A 90 -7.41 -17.71 1.57
N ALA A 91 -8.28 -16.71 1.75
CA ALA A 91 -9.55 -16.61 1.03
C ALA A 91 -9.38 -16.61 -0.49
N LEU A 92 -8.37 -15.88 -1.01
CA LEU A 92 -8.01 -15.92 -2.43
C LEU A 92 -7.58 -17.32 -2.87
N ARG A 93 -6.67 -17.95 -2.13
CA ARG A 93 -6.08 -19.25 -2.45
C ARG A 93 -7.10 -20.39 -2.40
N GLU A 94 -7.93 -20.42 -1.37
CA GLU A 94 -8.75 -21.59 -1.04
C GLU A 94 -10.19 -21.49 -1.55
N THR A 95 -10.70 -20.28 -1.79
CA THR A 95 -12.11 -20.08 -2.16
C THR A 95 -12.27 -19.29 -3.44
N ILE A 96 -11.77 -18.05 -3.48
CA ILE A 96 -12.13 -17.09 -4.53
C ILE A 96 -11.51 -17.47 -5.87
N LEU A 97 -10.18 -17.65 -5.94
CA LEU A 97 -9.51 -17.99 -7.19
C LEU A 97 -9.91 -19.38 -7.71
N PRO A 98 -9.98 -20.46 -6.88
CA PRO A 98 -10.50 -21.74 -7.35
C PRO A 98 -11.93 -21.65 -7.92
N GLY A 99 -12.82 -20.93 -7.24
CA GLY A 99 -14.19 -20.72 -7.71
C GLY A 99 -14.26 -19.96 -9.03
N LEU A 100 -13.43 -18.93 -9.19
CA LEU A 100 -13.32 -18.18 -10.45
C LEU A 100 -12.75 -19.02 -11.59
N ILE A 101 -11.69 -19.82 -11.33
CA ILE A 101 -11.11 -20.75 -12.30
C ILE A 101 -12.17 -21.76 -12.75
N ALA A 102 -12.90 -22.38 -11.82
CA ALA A 102 -13.96 -23.33 -12.18
C ALA A 102 -15.08 -22.66 -12.99
N GLY A 103 -15.55 -21.48 -12.56
CA GLY A 103 -16.61 -20.73 -13.23
C GLY A 103 -16.23 -20.18 -14.61
N ARG A 104 -14.93 -20.08 -14.92
CA ARG A 104 -14.40 -19.60 -16.21
C ARG A 104 -13.74 -20.69 -17.05
N ALA A 105 -13.86 -21.97 -16.68
CA ALA A 105 -13.18 -23.06 -17.37
C ALA A 105 -13.55 -23.19 -18.86
N ALA A 106 -14.76 -22.76 -19.26
CA ALA A 106 -15.19 -22.75 -20.66
C ALA A 106 -14.52 -21.62 -21.47
N GLU A 107 -14.40 -20.41 -20.90
CA GLU A 107 -13.77 -19.25 -21.54
C GLU A 107 -12.23 -19.29 -21.43
N ARG A 108 -11.71 -19.98 -20.41
CA ARG A 108 -10.29 -20.03 -20.02
C ARG A 108 -9.65 -18.65 -19.96
N SER A 109 -10.39 -17.67 -19.43
CA SER A 109 -9.95 -16.29 -19.32
C SER A 109 -10.26 -15.74 -17.93
N LEU A 110 -9.28 -15.05 -17.34
CA LEU A 110 -9.42 -14.35 -16.06
C LEU A 110 -8.83 -12.96 -16.14
N ARG A 111 -9.59 -11.97 -15.66
CA ARG A 111 -9.14 -10.58 -15.55
C ARG A 111 -9.12 -10.15 -14.09
N VAL A 112 -7.96 -9.74 -13.62
CA VAL A 112 -7.74 -9.26 -12.24
C VAL A 112 -7.25 -7.82 -12.27
N TRP A 113 -7.76 -6.99 -11.36
CA TRP A 113 -7.26 -5.64 -11.13
C TRP A 113 -6.87 -5.44 -9.67
N SER A 114 -5.61 -5.05 -9.43
CA SER A 114 -5.15 -4.52 -8.14
C SER A 114 -5.09 -2.99 -8.22
N ALA A 115 -6.02 -2.33 -7.54
CA ALA A 115 -6.22 -0.89 -7.55
C ALA A 115 -5.53 -0.25 -6.33
N GLY A 116 -4.56 0.63 -6.61
CA GLY A 116 -3.60 1.16 -5.63
C GLY A 116 -2.55 0.11 -5.23
N CYS A 117 -1.88 -0.46 -6.23
CA CYS A 117 -0.99 -1.60 -6.06
C CYS A 117 0.37 -1.27 -5.43
N SER A 118 0.67 0.01 -5.19
CA SER A 118 1.96 0.51 -4.71
C SER A 118 3.13 -0.09 -5.50
N THR A 119 4.14 -0.66 -4.82
CA THR A 119 5.34 -1.26 -5.42
C THR A 119 5.11 -2.66 -6.01
N GLY A 120 3.85 -3.09 -6.17
CA GLY A 120 3.48 -4.26 -6.97
C GLY A 120 3.44 -5.60 -6.24
N ALA A 121 3.70 -5.63 -4.93
CA ALA A 121 3.68 -6.88 -4.16
C ALA A 121 2.31 -7.61 -4.24
N GLU A 122 1.21 -6.87 -4.16
CA GLU A 122 -0.15 -7.44 -4.24
C GLU A 122 -0.46 -8.14 -5.58
N PRO A 123 -0.37 -7.48 -6.76
CA PRO A 123 -0.68 -8.14 -8.01
C PRO A 123 0.29 -9.30 -8.31
N TYR A 124 1.54 -9.23 -7.88
CA TYR A 124 2.47 -10.36 -8.01
C TYR A 124 2.15 -11.53 -7.08
N SER A 125 1.68 -11.28 -5.85
CA SER A 125 1.17 -12.36 -4.99
C SER A 125 -0.02 -13.07 -5.63
N VAL A 126 -0.93 -12.34 -6.28
CA VAL A 126 -2.03 -12.95 -7.05
C VAL A 126 -1.50 -13.74 -8.26
N ALA A 127 -0.50 -13.22 -8.97
CA ALA A 127 0.13 -13.93 -10.08
C ALA A 127 0.76 -15.26 -9.62
N ILE A 128 1.45 -15.27 -8.49
CA ILE A 128 2.02 -16.48 -7.88
C ILE A 128 0.92 -17.49 -7.55
N LEU A 129 -0.18 -17.06 -6.92
CA LEU A 129 -1.31 -17.96 -6.60
C LEU A 129 -1.95 -18.54 -7.86
N LEU A 130 -2.25 -17.72 -8.87
CA LEU A 130 -2.84 -18.19 -10.12
C LEU A 130 -1.93 -19.17 -10.84
N HIS A 131 -0.62 -18.91 -10.85
CA HIS A 131 0.35 -19.84 -11.43
C HIS A 131 0.38 -21.17 -10.68
N GLN A 132 0.29 -21.17 -9.35
CA GLN A 132 0.22 -22.40 -8.54
C GLN A 132 -1.08 -23.18 -8.77
N LEU A 133 -2.22 -22.49 -8.81
CA LEU A 133 -3.54 -23.10 -8.94
C LEU A 133 -3.80 -23.66 -10.35
N LEU A 134 -3.37 -22.96 -11.39
CA LEU A 134 -3.54 -23.40 -12.78
C LEU A 134 -2.45 -24.41 -13.20
N GLY A 135 -1.26 -24.34 -12.61
CA GLY A 135 -0.16 -25.25 -12.90
C GLY A 135 0.11 -25.35 -14.42
N PRO A 136 0.25 -26.57 -14.98
CA PRO A 136 0.44 -26.75 -16.43
C PRO A 136 -0.68 -26.19 -17.29
N ALA A 137 -1.92 -26.13 -16.78
CA ALA A 137 -3.06 -25.62 -17.53
C ALA A 137 -2.94 -24.12 -17.82
N LEU A 138 -2.09 -23.36 -17.08
CA LEU A 138 -1.89 -21.93 -17.30
C LEU A 138 -1.57 -21.59 -18.77
N ALA A 139 -0.90 -22.49 -19.50
CA ALA A 139 -0.58 -22.30 -20.92
C ALA A 139 -1.82 -22.17 -21.81
N ASP A 140 -2.95 -22.74 -21.39
CA ASP A 140 -4.23 -22.71 -22.09
C ASP A 140 -5.16 -21.59 -21.60
N TRP A 141 -4.70 -20.77 -20.64
CA TRP A 141 -5.49 -19.71 -20.02
C TRP A 141 -5.00 -18.32 -20.42
N ARG A 142 -5.94 -17.44 -20.75
CA ARG A 142 -5.70 -16.01 -20.89
C ARG A 142 -5.87 -15.32 -19.54
N VAL A 143 -4.78 -15.19 -18.80
CA VAL A 143 -4.76 -14.46 -17.51
C VAL A 143 -4.23 -13.05 -17.74
N ALA A 144 -5.01 -12.03 -17.35
CA ALA A 144 -4.58 -10.64 -17.38
C ALA A 144 -4.69 -10.02 -15.98
N ILE A 145 -3.56 -9.65 -15.39
CA ILE A 145 -3.50 -8.96 -14.10
C ILE A 145 -3.02 -7.53 -14.36
N VAL A 146 -3.81 -6.54 -13.94
CA VAL A 146 -3.44 -5.12 -14.04
C VAL A 146 -3.25 -4.57 -12.63
N GLY A 147 -2.07 -4.01 -12.35
CA GLY A 147 -1.81 -3.21 -11.16
C GLY A 147 -1.85 -1.72 -11.51
N THR A 148 -2.64 -0.93 -10.79
CA THR A 148 -2.68 0.52 -11.01
C THR A 148 -2.33 1.30 -9.76
N ASP A 149 -1.61 2.40 -9.91
CA ASP A 149 -1.30 3.31 -8.79
C ASP A 149 -1.20 4.76 -9.28
N ILE A 150 -1.37 5.72 -8.37
CA ILE A 150 -1.15 7.13 -8.65
C ILE A 150 0.35 7.47 -8.70
N SER A 151 1.16 6.79 -7.88
CA SER A 151 2.58 7.03 -7.70
C SER A 151 3.41 6.41 -8.84
N VAL A 152 3.95 7.26 -9.70
CA VAL A 152 4.86 6.86 -10.79
C VAL A 152 6.12 6.18 -10.25
N ALA A 153 6.64 6.66 -9.12
CA ALA A 153 7.80 6.08 -8.47
C ALA A 153 7.53 4.65 -7.97
N ALA A 154 6.38 4.41 -7.32
CA ALA A 154 6.00 3.07 -6.87
C ALA A 154 5.81 2.10 -8.05
N LEU A 155 5.19 2.57 -9.14
CA LEU A 155 5.03 1.78 -10.36
C LEU A 155 6.36 1.46 -11.04
N ALA A 156 7.37 2.34 -10.95
CA ALA A 156 8.70 2.04 -11.46
C ALA A 156 9.33 0.87 -10.69
N THR A 157 9.24 0.86 -9.36
CA THR A 157 9.65 -0.27 -8.51
C THR A 157 8.87 -1.54 -8.86
N ALA A 158 7.55 -1.44 -9.03
CA ALA A 158 6.70 -2.56 -9.40
C ALA A 158 7.10 -3.20 -10.74
N ARG A 159 7.41 -2.36 -11.73
CA ARG A 159 7.88 -2.83 -13.05
C ARG A 159 9.28 -3.45 -12.99
N ALA A 160 10.18 -2.93 -12.15
CA ALA A 160 11.49 -3.52 -11.93
C ALA A 160 11.36 -4.93 -11.31
N ALA A 161 10.38 -5.10 -10.40
CA ALA A 161 10.12 -6.35 -9.68
C ALA A 161 11.34 -6.85 -8.88
N GLU A 162 12.13 -5.90 -8.38
CA GLU A 162 13.29 -6.13 -7.53
C GLU A 162 12.96 -5.62 -6.13
N TYR A 163 13.10 -6.51 -5.15
CA TYR A 163 12.61 -6.30 -3.80
C TYR A 163 13.69 -6.53 -2.77
N GLY A 164 13.69 -5.67 -1.75
CA GLY A 164 14.42 -5.93 -0.52
C GLY A 164 13.79 -7.06 0.28
N ARG A 165 14.54 -7.60 1.24
CA ARG A 165 14.07 -8.72 2.08
C ARG A 165 12.86 -8.37 2.92
N TRP A 166 12.72 -7.09 3.27
CA TRP A 166 11.59 -6.56 4.04
C TRP A 166 10.24 -6.70 3.32
N ALA A 167 10.20 -6.50 2.01
CA ALA A 167 9.00 -6.74 1.20
C ALA A 167 8.61 -8.24 1.14
N LEU A 168 9.54 -9.12 1.53
CA LEU A 168 9.39 -10.59 1.54
C LEU A 168 9.42 -11.16 2.96
N ARG A 169 9.20 -10.32 3.99
CA ARG A 169 9.32 -10.67 5.42
C ARG A 169 8.35 -11.76 5.88
N THR A 170 7.23 -11.90 5.20
CA THR A 170 6.18 -12.90 5.45
C THR A 170 6.43 -14.21 4.73
N LEU A 171 7.36 -14.26 3.77
CA LEU A 171 7.66 -15.45 3.01
C LEU A 171 8.77 -16.26 3.69
N PRO A 172 8.54 -17.56 3.97
CA PRO A 172 9.61 -18.49 4.31
C PRO A 172 10.73 -18.47 3.27
N VAL A 173 11.96 -18.77 3.68
CA VAL A 173 13.15 -18.70 2.81
C VAL A 173 12.98 -19.60 1.58
N GLU A 174 12.39 -20.78 1.77
CA GLU A 174 12.15 -21.77 0.72
C GLU A 174 11.16 -21.23 -0.33
N GLU A 175 10.05 -20.63 0.11
CA GLU A 175 9.09 -19.98 -0.80
C GLU A 175 9.71 -18.81 -1.54
N ARG A 176 10.53 -18.02 -0.84
CA ARG A 176 11.25 -16.91 -1.45
C ARG A 176 12.13 -17.39 -2.60
N LEU A 177 12.87 -18.48 -2.41
CA LEU A 177 13.74 -19.03 -3.46
C LEU A 177 12.96 -19.72 -4.60
N ARG A 178 11.74 -20.19 -4.33
CA ARG A 178 10.81 -20.69 -5.36
C ARG A 178 10.31 -19.57 -6.26
N HIS A 179 10.04 -18.38 -5.73
CA HIS A 179 9.41 -17.29 -6.50
C HIS A 179 10.39 -16.21 -6.99
N PHE A 180 11.58 -16.13 -6.40
CA PHE A 180 12.55 -15.08 -6.66
C PHE A 180 13.96 -15.63 -6.90
N HIS A 181 14.77 -14.86 -7.63
CA HIS A 181 16.22 -15.02 -7.73
C HIS A 181 16.92 -14.03 -6.80
N ARG A 182 17.98 -14.46 -6.12
CA ARG A 182 18.80 -13.56 -5.31
C ARG A 182 19.60 -12.62 -6.23
N ILE A 183 19.57 -11.33 -5.91
CA ILE A 183 20.39 -10.29 -6.53
C ILE A 183 21.55 -10.01 -5.56
N PRO A 184 22.82 -10.11 -5.99
CA PRO A 184 23.97 -9.75 -5.16
C PRO A 184 23.97 -8.26 -4.78
N ALA A 185 24.59 -7.93 -3.65
CA ALA A 185 24.88 -6.53 -3.33
C ALA A 185 25.77 -5.93 -4.43
N SER A 186 25.43 -4.72 -4.90
CA SER A 186 26.22 -3.99 -5.90
C SER A 186 26.53 -2.58 -5.43
N PRO A 187 27.72 -2.02 -5.71
CA PRO A 187 28.05 -0.63 -5.40
C PRO A 187 27.05 0.32 -6.06
N GLY A 188 26.37 1.18 -5.27
CA GLY A 188 25.34 2.09 -5.77
C GLY A 188 23.90 1.55 -5.73
N ALA A 189 23.70 0.27 -5.40
CA ALA A 189 22.40 -0.35 -5.13
C ALA A 189 22.29 -0.82 -3.66
N ALA A 190 21.17 -1.47 -3.31
CA ALA A 190 20.90 -1.97 -1.95
C ALA A 190 22.11 -2.75 -1.40
N ARG A 191 22.71 -2.23 -0.32
CA ARG A 191 23.98 -2.70 0.26
C ARG A 191 23.98 -4.17 0.66
N GLU A 192 22.82 -4.79 0.75
CA GLU A 192 22.63 -6.15 1.23
C GLU A 192 22.19 -7.14 0.15
N GLY A 193 22.13 -6.69 -1.12
CA GLY A 193 21.50 -7.42 -2.21
C GLY A 193 19.96 -7.38 -2.13
N GLY A 194 19.31 -8.15 -2.98
CA GLY A 194 17.86 -8.16 -3.10
C GLY A 194 17.33 -9.44 -3.70
N TYR A 195 16.08 -9.39 -4.17
CA TYR A 195 15.38 -10.49 -4.79
C TYR A 195 14.65 -10.01 -6.04
N ALA A 196 14.95 -10.58 -7.20
CA ALA A 196 14.23 -10.34 -8.44
C ALA A 196 13.11 -11.38 -8.59
N LEU A 197 11.88 -10.94 -8.84
CA LEU A 197 10.78 -11.85 -9.13
C LEU A 197 11.06 -12.63 -10.42
N ARG A 198 10.78 -13.93 -10.41
CA ARG A 198 11.00 -14.78 -11.59
C ARG A 198 10.13 -14.33 -12.78
N PRO A 199 10.64 -14.43 -14.03
CA PRO A 199 9.94 -13.92 -15.21
C PRO A 199 8.54 -14.52 -15.46
N GLU A 200 8.29 -15.76 -15.03
CA GLU A 200 6.99 -16.45 -15.12
C GLU A 200 5.87 -15.74 -14.35
N PHE A 201 6.16 -15.16 -13.19
CA PHE A 201 5.18 -14.38 -12.44
C PHE A 201 5.14 -12.94 -12.95
N ARG A 202 6.32 -12.38 -13.27
CA ARG A 202 6.45 -10.99 -13.73
C ARG A 202 5.63 -10.72 -14.99
N ARG A 203 5.68 -11.64 -15.97
CA ARG A 203 5.00 -11.48 -17.26
C ARG A 203 3.47 -11.50 -17.19
N MET A 204 2.89 -11.98 -16.08
CA MET A 204 1.44 -12.05 -15.89
C MET A 204 0.82 -10.70 -15.52
N VAL A 205 1.64 -9.72 -15.11
CA VAL A 205 1.18 -8.45 -14.54
C VAL A 205 1.58 -7.28 -15.44
N ARG A 206 0.62 -6.40 -15.74
CA ARG A 206 0.83 -5.09 -16.38
C ARG A 206 0.61 -3.98 -15.36
N PHE A 207 1.42 -2.92 -15.44
CA PHE A 207 1.31 -1.76 -14.56
C PHE A 207 0.94 -0.49 -15.31
N GLU A 208 -0.08 0.20 -14.82
CA GLU A 208 -0.59 1.45 -15.39
C GLU A 208 -0.71 2.54 -14.33
N ARG A 209 -0.51 3.79 -14.74
CA ARG A 209 -0.79 4.92 -13.85
C ARG A 209 -2.27 5.20 -13.88
N GLN A 210 -2.93 5.17 -12.72
CA GLN A 210 -4.32 5.54 -12.61
C GLN A 210 -4.61 6.15 -11.25
N ASN A 211 -5.37 7.25 -11.26
CA ASN A 211 -5.94 7.83 -10.07
C ASN A 211 -7.34 7.25 -9.84
N LEU A 212 -7.65 6.76 -8.64
CA LEU A 212 -8.98 6.22 -8.34
C LEU A 212 -10.09 7.26 -8.52
N MET A 213 -9.80 8.55 -8.34
CA MET A 213 -10.77 9.62 -8.57
C MET A 213 -11.27 9.67 -10.01
N SER A 214 -10.46 9.20 -10.98
CA SER A 214 -10.87 9.09 -12.39
C SER A 214 -12.12 8.21 -12.59
N LEU A 215 -12.36 7.27 -11.66
CA LEU A 215 -13.52 6.38 -11.70
C LEU A 215 -14.83 7.10 -11.34
N VAL A 216 -14.73 8.22 -10.63
CA VAL A 216 -15.86 8.97 -10.07
C VAL A 216 -16.14 10.23 -10.88
N ASP A 217 -15.09 10.91 -11.36
CA ASP A 217 -15.21 12.15 -12.15
C ASP A 217 -15.51 11.91 -13.65
N GLY A 218 -15.58 10.65 -14.09
CA GLY A 218 -15.89 10.27 -15.46
C GLY A 218 -14.70 10.34 -16.43
N THR A 219 -13.48 10.57 -15.95
CA THR A 219 -12.27 10.65 -16.78
C THR A 219 -11.55 9.31 -16.98
N ALA A 220 -12.02 8.24 -16.35
CA ALA A 220 -11.47 6.90 -16.53
C ALA A 220 -11.59 6.43 -17.99
N ALA A 221 -10.56 5.73 -18.47
CA ALA A 221 -10.54 5.18 -19.82
C ALA A 221 -11.74 4.25 -20.09
N GLU A 222 -12.35 4.40 -21.25
CA GLU A 222 -13.43 3.53 -21.73
C GLU A 222 -12.92 2.09 -21.92
N GLY A 223 -13.79 1.10 -21.70
CA GLY A 223 -13.45 -0.32 -21.83
C GLY A 223 -12.60 -0.92 -20.70
N PHE A 224 -12.33 -0.16 -19.63
CA PHE A 224 -11.67 -0.67 -18.42
C PHE A 224 -12.70 -1.29 -17.45
N ASP A 225 -13.35 -2.36 -17.91
CA ASP A 225 -14.37 -3.12 -17.18
C ASP A 225 -14.19 -4.64 -17.39
N GLY A 226 -15.13 -5.46 -16.92
CA GLY A 226 -15.13 -6.90 -17.16
C GLY A 226 -14.10 -7.69 -16.35
N PHE A 227 -13.83 -7.26 -15.11
CA PHE A 227 -12.93 -7.95 -14.19
C PHE A 227 -13.64 -9.08 -13.44
N ASP A 228 -12.96 -10.21 -13.26
CA ASP A 228 -13.42 -11.32 -12.42
C ASP A 228 -13.08 -11.11 -10.95
N LEU A 229 -11.98 -10.39 -10.69
CA LEU A 229 -11.50 -10.04 -9.37
C LEU A 229 -10.94 -8.61 -9.36
N ILE A 230 -11.38 -7.79 -8.42
CA ILE A 230 -10.78 -6.50 -8.10
C ILE A 230 -10.29 -6.53 -6.65
N LEU A 231 -9.04 -6.13 -6.43
CA LEU A 231 -8.47 -5.86 -5.11
C LEU A 231 -8.30 -4.35 -4.99
N CYS A 232 -8.84 -3.74 -3.93
CA CYS A 232 -8.68 -2.32 -3.64
C CYS A 232 -8.41 -2.16 -2.14
N ARG A 233 -7.22 -2.57 -1.72
CA ARG A 233 -6.87 -2.82 -0.33
C ARG A 233 -5.97 -1.73 0.22
N ASN A 234 -6.30 -1.20 1.40
CA ASN A 234 -5.51 -0.19 2.13
C ASN A 234 -5.29 1.15 1.42
N VAL A 235 -6.13 1.44 0.44
CA VAL A 235 -6.14 2.72 -0.28
C VAL A 235 -7.33 3.56 0.16
N LEU A 236 -8.49 2.93 0.36
CA LEU A 236 -9.74 3.63 0.69
C LEU A 236 -9.72 4.35 2.04
N ILE A 237 -8.81 3.98 2.94
CA ILE A 237 -8.62 4.63 4.26
C ILE A 237 -8.20 6.10 4.15
N TYR A 238 -7.73 6.53 2.97
CA TYR A 238 -7.36 7.91 2.72
C TYR A 238 -8.52 8.74 2.19
N PHE A 239 -9.73 8.21 2.00
CA PHE A 239 -10.83 8.92 1.35
C PHE A 239 -11.98 9.19 2.33
N SER A 240 -12.80 10.22 2.07
CA SER A 240 -14.03 10.44 2.83
C SER A 240 -15.03 9.31 2.59
N ALA A 241 -15.93 9.04 3.53
CA ALA A 241 -16.94 7.98 3.42
C ALA A 241 -17.77 8.07 2.12
N GLU A 242 -18.17 9.28 1.74
CA GLU A 242 -18.89 9.57 0.49
C GLU A 242 -18.06 9.19 -0.75
N THR A 243 -16.77 9.54 -0.75
CA THR A 243 -15.85 9.21 -1.85
C THR A 243 -15.59 7.70 -1.90
N VAL A 244 -15.45 7.04 -0.76
CA VAL A 244 -15.32 5.58 -0.67
C VAL A 244 -16.55 4.90 -1.28
N ALA A 245 -17.76 5.34 -0.93
CA ALA A 245 -18.99 4.77 -1.49
C ALA A 245 -19.06 4.96 -3.02
N ALA A 246 -18.66 6.12 -3.53
CA ALA A 246 -18.60 6.39 -4.96
C ALA A 246 -17.57 5.52 -5.70
N ILE A 247 -16.35 5.40 -5.15
CA ILE A 247 -15.28 4.56 -5.71
C ILE A 247 -15.72 3.09 -5.72
N VAL A 248 -16.21 2.56 -4.60
CA VAL A 248 -16.62 1.15 -4.50
C VAL A 248 -17.77 0.84 -5.47
N ARG A 249 -18.73 1.75 -5.63
CA ARG A 249 -19.79 1.60 -6.65
C ARG A 249 -19.20 1.57 -8.06
N ALA A 250 -18.23 2.43 -8.37
CA ALA A 250 -17.56 2.47 -9.66
C ALA A 250 -16.70 1.21 -9.93
N LEU A 251 -16.08 0.62 -8.89
CA LEU A 251 -15.39 -0.66 -8.96
C LEU A 251 -16.38 -1.81 -9.20
N GLY A 252 -17.49 -1.85 -8.46
CA GLY A 252 -18.52 -2.89 -8.59
C GLY A 252 -19.11 -2.98 -10.00
N ARG A 253 -19.34 -1.83 -10.66
CA ARG A 253 -19.81 -1.78 -12.06
C ARG A 253 -18.83 -2.42 -13.06
N ARG A 254 -17.54 -2.43 -12.73
CA ARG A 254 -16.47 -2.99 -13.56
C ARG A 254 -16.24 -4.49 -13.31
N LEU A 255 -16.87 -5.08 -12.30
CA LEU A 255 -16.87 -6.53 -12.12
C LEU A 255 -17.80 -7.20 -13.12
N ARG A 256 -17.46 -8.38 -13.62
CA ARG A 256 -18.42 -9.25 -14.30
C ARG A 256 -19.47 -9.74 -13.28
N PRO A 257 -20.68 -10.13 -13.72
CA PRO A 257 -21.62 -10.85 -12.85
C PRO A 257 -20.94 -12.05 -12.18
N GLY A 258 -21.12 -12.18 -10.87
CA GLY A 258 -20.47 -13.19 -10.04
C GLY A 258 -19.01 -12.91 -9.67
N GLY A 259 -18.42 -11.80 -10.14
CA GLY A 259 -17.05 -11.38 -9.84
C GLY A 259 -16.88 -10.87 -8.41
N TRP A 260 -15.63 -10.83 -7.95
CA TRP A 260 -15.27 -10.55 -6.56
C TRP A 260 -14.56 -9.20 -6.38
N LEU A 261 -14.87 -8.51 -5.28
CA LEU A 261 -14.18 -7.33 -4.81
C LEU A 261 -13.64 -7.56 -3.41
N LEU A 262 -12.33 -7.43 -3.24
CA LEU A 262 -11.66 -7.46 -1.95
C LEU A 262 -11.25 -6.05 -1.58
N ILE A 263 -11.73 -5.60 -0.43
CA ILE A 263 -11.35 -4.32 0.18
C ILE A 263 -10.47 -4.64 1.38
N GLY A 264 -9.56 -3.74 1.75
CA GLY A 264 -8.81 -3.87 3.01
C GLY A 264 -9.75 -3.85 4.22
N HIS A 265 -9.25 -4.04 5.44
CA HIS A 265 -10.04 -4.10 6.68
C HIS A 265 -10.80 -2.83 7.09
N ALA A 266 -11.01 -1.88 6.16
CA ALA A 266 -11.99 -0.82 6.32
C ALA A 266 -13.39 -1.45 6.39
N GLU A 267 -14.16 -1.02 7.39
CA GLU A 267 -15.42 -1.63 7.80
C GLU A 267 -16.42 -1.84 6.66
N PRO A 268 -17.33 -2.81 6.77
CA PRO A 268 -18.48 -2.90 5.87
C PRO A 268 -19.28 -1.61 5.91
N HIS A 269 -19.23 -0.84 4.83
CA HIS A 269 -20.03 0.37 4.72
C HIS A 269 -21.46 -0.04 4.35
N PRO A 270 -22.50 0.38 5.10
CA PRO A 270 -23.89 0.11 4.76
C PRO A 270 -24.28 0.54 3.33
N ALA A 271 -23.54 1.50 2.77
CA ALA A 271 -23.71 1.94 1.40
C ALA A 271 -23.49 0.82 0.38
N PHE A 272 -22.72 -0.23 0.69
CA PHE A 272 -22.48 -1.32 -0.27
C PHE A 272 -23.68 -2.27 -0.43
N ALA A 273 -24.62 -2.22 0.52
CA ALA A 273 -25.80 -3.08 0.51
C ALA A 273 -26.72 -2.76 -0.68
N GLY A 274 -27.23 -3.81 -1.32
CA GLY A 274 -28.16 -3.72 -2.45
C GLY A 274 -27.52 -3.80 -3.85
N TRP A 275 -26.19 -3.79 -3.96
CA TRP A 275 -25.50 -3.99 -5.26
C TRP A 275 -24.30 -4.95 -5.22
N LEU A 276 -23.80 -5.26 -4.03
CA LEU A 276 -22.75 -6.25 -3.78
C LEU A 276 -23.20 -7.12 -2.61
N ASP A 277 -23.05 -8.44 -2.77
CA ASP A 277 -23.30 -9.41 -1.71
C ASP A 277 -22.06 -9.50 -0.84
N ALA A 278 -22.19 -9.18 0.45
CA ALA A 278 -21.12 -9.41 1.42
C ALA A 278 -21.04 -10.92 1.70
N VAL A 279 -19.87 -11.50 1.48
CA VAL A 279 -19.58 -12.91 1.72
C VAL A 279 -18.54 -13.02 2.84
N ASN A 280 -18.97 -13.59 3.96
CA ASN A 280 -18.10 -13.87 5.08
C ASN A 280 -17.22 -15.09 4.75
N LEU A 281 -15.90 -14.91 4.82
CA LEU A 281 -14.90 -15.95 4.65
C LEU A 281 -14.10 -16.07 5.97
N PRO A 282 -13.41 -17.19 6.21
CA PRO A 282 -12.59 -17.32 7.42
C PRO A 282 -11.60 -16.15 7.56
N GLY A 283 -11.75 -15.38 8.64
CA GLY A 283 -10.90 -14.24 8.96
C GLY A 283 -11.07 -13.00 8.07
N THR A 284 -12.05 -12.95 7.15
CA THR A 284 -12.24 -11.75 6.32
C THR A 284 -13.63 -11.66 5.67
N VAL A 285 -13.96 -10.50 5.12
CA VAL A 285 -15.17 -10.28 4.31
C VAL A 285 -14.75 -9.88 2.91
N ALA A 286 -15.33 -10.54 1.91
CA ALA A 286 -15.19 -10.17 0.51
C ALA A 286 -16.57 -9.86 -0.06
N TYR A 287 -16.62 -9.10 -1.14
CA TYR A 287 -17.87 -8.70 -1.79
C TYR A 287 -17.99 -9.38 -3.13
N ARG A 288 -19.20 -9.78 -3.51
CA ARG A 288 -19.47 -10.43 -4.79
C ARG A 288 -20.55 -9.66 -5.55
N ARG A 289 -20.33 -9.40 -6.84
CA ARG A 289 -21.37 -8.85 -7.71
C ARG A 289 -22.42 -9.95 -7.92
N PRO A 290 -23.72 -9.68 -7.68
CA PRO A 290 -24.77 -10.65 -7.96
C PRO A 290 -24.71 -11.18 -9.39
N LEU A 291 -25.10 -12.44 -9.59
CA LEU A 291 -25.36 -12.94 -10.93
C LEU A 291 -26.57 -12.16 -11.47
N GLU A 292 -26.48 -11.62 -12.68
CA GLU A 292 -27.67 -11.07 -13.33
C GLU A 292 -28.68 -12.21 -13.45
N SER A 293 -29.82 -12.08 -12.75
CA SER A 293 -30.93 -12.99 -12.98
C SER A 293 -31.35 -12.83 -14.43
N ALA A 294 -31.39 -13.92 -15.20
CA ALA A 294 -32.07 -13.89 -16.48
C ALA A 294 -33.50 -13.37 -16.26
N SER A 295 -33.85 -12.29 -16.98
CA SER A 295 -35.11 -11.53 -17.04
C SER A 295 -35.33 -10.41 -15.99
N LEU A 296 -35.52 -9.19 -16.50
CA LEU A 296 -36.13 -8.05 -15.83
C LEU A 296 -37.62 -7.99 -16.23
N PRO A 297 -38.56 -7.65 -15.34
CA PRO A 297 -39.78 -6.97 -15.75
C PRO A 297 -39.43 -5.54 -16.19
N ALA A 298 -40.10 -5.07 -17.25
CA ALA A 298 -39.90 -3.72 -17.79
C ALA A 298 -40.15 -2.62 -16.73
N PRO A 299 -39.43 -1.49 -16.79
CA PRO A 299 -39.70 -0.35 -15.92
C PRO A 299 -41.08 0.26 -16.25
N PRO A 300 -41.85 0.74 -15.25
CA PRO A 300 -43.04 1.54 -15.50
C PRO A 300 -42.63 2.90 -16.10
N ASP A 301 -43.50 3.44 -16.97
CA ASP A 301 -43.33 4.73 -17.64
C ASP A 301 -42.99 5.86 -16.64
N PRO A 302 -42.10 6.80 -17.00
CA PRO A 302 -41.80 7.93 -16.15
C PRO A 302 -43.00 8.87 -16.06
N ALA A 303 -43.56 9.01 -14.86
CA ALA A 303 -44.44 10.11 -14.52
C ALA A 303 -43.68 11.44 -14.61
N GLU A 304 -44.28 12.43 -15.27
CA GLU A 304 -43.74 13.79 -15.44
C GLU A 304 -43.39 14.44 -14.08
N PRO A 305 -42.20 15.05 -13.93
CA PRO A 305 -41.94 15.90 -12.79
C PRO A 305 -42.60 17.27 -12.97
N ALA A 306 -43.43 17.63 -11.99
CA ALA A 306 -43.91 18.99 -11.80
C ALA A 306 -42.73 19.97 -11.64
N GLY A 307 -42.92 21.16 -12.20
CA GLY A 307 -41.87 22.11 -12.53
C GLY A 307 -40.99 22.58 -11.38
N LEU A 308 -39.71 22.75 -11.71
CA LEU A 308 -38.75 23.56 -10.98
C LEU A 308 -38.27 24.67 -11.92
N GLU A 309 -38.43 25.91 -11.48
CA GLU A 309 -38.05 27.12 -12.21
C GLU A 309 -36.55 27.16 -12.53
N ARG A 310 -36.22 27.68 -13.73
CA ARG A 310 -34.85 27.92 -14.19
C ARG A 310 -34.21 29.09 -13.41
N PRO A 311 -32.97 28.96 -12.91
CA PRO A 311 -32.16 30.11 -12.52
C PRO A 311 -31.69 30.91 -13.77
N PRO A 312 -31.40 32.22 -13.63
CA PRO A 312 -31.10 33.10 -14.76
C PRO A 312 -29.71 32.85 -15.38
N ALA A 313 -29.60 33.22 -16.65
CA ALA A 313 -28.43 32.99 -17.51
C ALA A 313 -27.17 33.75 -17.05
N ALA A 314 -26.04 33.06 -17.07
CA ALA A 314 -24.72 33.66 -16.88
C ALA A 314 -24.29 34.48 -18.12
N THR A 315 -23.69 35.63 -17.87
CA THR A 315 -23.14 36.55 -18.87
C THR A 315 -21.87 36.00 -19.54
N PRO A 316 -21.59 36.34 -20.81
CA PRO A 316 -20.41 35.86 -21.53
C PRO A 316 -19.11 36.50 -21.03
N ILE A 317 -18.05 35.69 -20.88
CA ILE A 317 -16.67 36.16 -20.66
C ILE A 317 -15.96 36.23 -22.03
N GLU A 318 -15.35 37.37 -22.34
CA GLU A 318 -14.59 37.57 -23.59
C GLU A 318 -13.23 36.85 -23.60
N PRO A 319 -12.72 36.45 -24.79
CA PRO A 319 -11.45 35.74 -24.93
C PRO A 319 -10.24 36.69 -24.84
N GLY A 320 -9.28 36.36 -23.97
CA GLY A 320 -7.94 36.94 -23.96
C GLY A 320 -7.04 36.38 -25.08
N PRO A 321 -6.00 37.11 -25.52
CA PRO A 321 -5.29 36.82 -26.77
C PRO A 321 -4.36 35.60 -26.71
N ALA A 322 -4.13 35.07 -27.91
CA ALA A 322 -3.49 33.80 -28.20
C ALA A 322 -1.96 33.77 -28.00
N LEU A 323 -1.52 32.54 -27.78
CA LEU A 323 -0.16 32.01 -27.70
C LEU A 323 0.59 32.15 -29.03
N GLU A 324 1.45 33.17 -29.18
CA GLU A 324 2.53 33.18 -30.17
C GLU A 324 3.76 33.91 -29.61
N ALA A 325 4.74 33.15 -29.12
CA ALA A 325 6.18 33.47 -29.12
C ALA A 325 6.98 32.39 -28.36
N LEU A 326 6.83 31.13 -28.77
CA LEU A 326 7.89 30.13 -28.62
C LEU A 326 8.68 30.21 -29.91
N LEU A 327 9.90 30.77 -29.88
CA LEU A 327 11.05 30.47 -30.74
C LEU A 327 12.10 31.59 -30.59
N ALA A 328 13.02 31.43 -29.65
CA ALA A 328 14.36 32.02 -29.71
C ALA A 328 15.31 31.23 -28.80
N VAL A 329 16.08 30.33 -29.40
CA VAL A 329 17.28 29.75 -28.81
C VAL A 329 18.45 30.69 -29.10
N PRO A 330 19.39 30.87 -28.16
CA PRO A 330 20.78 31.00 -28.55
C PRO A 330 21.63 29.86 -27.95
N ALA A 331 22.36 29.21 -28.85
CA ALA A 331 23.65 28.57 -28.61
C ALA A 331 24.64 29.61 -28.04
N GLY A 332 25.70 29.31 -27.32
CA GLY A 332 26.36 28.08 -26.91
C GLY A 332 27.67 28.48 -26.21
N ASP A 333 28.37 27.46 -25.74
CA ASP A 333 29.79 27.40 -25.37
C ASP A 333 30.28 27.75 -23.95
N ALA A 334 31.29 26.94 -23.59
CA ALA A 334 32.27 27.02 -22.51
C ALA A 334 32.08 26.08 -21.30
N VAL A 335 32.62 24.89 -21.54
CA VAL A 335 33.07 23.78 -20.70
C VAL A 335 34.00 24.18 -19.52
N ALA A 336 33.91 23.37 -18.46
CA ALA A 336 34.98 22.93 -17.54
C ALA A 336 35.51 23.90 -16.46
N GLU A 337 35.19 23.61 -15.18
CA GLU A 337 36.24 23.45 -14.15
C GLU A 337 35.78 22.70 -12.88
N ALA A 338 36.66 21.80 -12.43
CA ALA A 338 36.95 21.39 -11.05
C ALA A 338 35.93 20.60 -10.20
N ILE A 339 36.11 19.28 -10.25
CA ILE A 339 35.91 18.35 -9.12
C ILE A 339 36.76 18.83 -7.92
N ARG A 340 36.12 19.05 -6.76
CA ARG A 340 36.79 19.05 -5.45
C ARG A 340 36.02 18.18 -4.45
N PRO A 341 36.71 17.43 -3.57
CA PRO A 341 36.08 16.54 -2.61
C PRO A 341 35.40 17.35 -1.50
N VAL A 342 34.11 17.10 -1.27
CA VAL A 342 33.36 17.65 -0.13
C VAL A 342 33.74 16.85 1.13
N PRO A 343 34.21 17.49 2.21
CA PRO A 343 34.53 16.81 3.46
C PRO A 343 33.26 16.28 4.13
N ALA A 344 33.41 15.19 4.89
CA ALA A 344 32.36 14.49 5.61
C ALA A 344 31.45 15.45 6.38
N ALA A 345 30.24 15.67 5.88
CA ALA A 345 29.22 16.47 6.53
C ALA A 345 28.58 15.67 7.66
N SER A 346 28.57 16.31 8.82
CA SER A 346 28.10 15.89 10.13
C SER A 346 26.68 15.29 10.11
N ALA A 347 26.46 14.33 11.00
CA ALA A 347 25.18 13.65 11.22
C ALA A 347 24.01 14.64 11.33
N PRO A 348 22.84 14.36 10.71
CA PRO A 348 21.68 15.20 10.89
C PRO A 348 21.22 15.14 12.35
N THR A 349 21.15 16.31 12.97
CA THR A 349 20.55 16.54 14.28
C THR A 349 19.06 16.19 14.24
N VAL A 350 18.67 15.24 15.09
CA VAL A 350 17.32 14.69 15.25
C VAL A 350 16.35 15.80 15.65
N VAL A 351 15.32 16.01 14.84
CA VAL A 351 14.10 16.77 15.18
C VAL A 351 13.29 15.87 16.13
N ASP A 352 12.59 16.44 17.11
CA ASP A 352 11.80 15.68 18.11
C ASP A 352 10.56 15.05 17.44
N GLU A 353 10.77 14.00 16.66
CA GLU A 353 9.74 13.17 16.02
C GLU A 353 9.16 12.21 17.06
N THR A 354 7.83 12.05 17.11
CA THR A 354 7.20 11.09 18.03
C THR A 354 7.67 9.65 17.74
N ALA A 355 7.57 8.74 18.70
CA ALA A 355 7.98 7.34 18.50
C ALA A 355 7.25 6.68 17.32
N GLU A 356 5.97 7.02 17.13
CA GLU A 356 5.16 6.55 16.00
C GLU A 356 5.64 7.10 14.65
N ASP A 357 6.10 8.35 14.60
CA ASP A 357 6.60 8.97 13.36
C ASP A 357 7.92 8.35 12.92
N VAL A 358 8.79 8.06 13.90
CA VAL A 358 10.07 7.40 13.66
C VAL A 358 9.84 5.96 13.18
N ALA A 359 8.95 5.20 13.84
CA ALA A 359 8.57 3.85 13.43
C ALA A 359 8.02 3.80 12.00
N ARG A 360 7.16 4.77 11.63
CA ARG A 360 6.60 4.90 10.28
C ARG A 360 7.67 5.18 9.23
N THR A 361 8.66 6.01 9.56
CA THR A 361 9.76 6.35 8.65
C THR A 361 10.71 5.16 8.46
N ILE A 362 10.99 4.41 9.52
CA ILE A 362 11.78 3.16 9.46
C ILE A 362 11.15 2.17 8.49
N ARG A 363 9.84 1.96 8.63
CA ARG A 363 9.02 1.09 7.78
C ARG A 363 9.07 1.52 6.32
N MET A 364 8.83 2.79 6.02
CA MET A 364 8.93 3.34 4.66
C MET A 364 10.31 3.11 4.02
N LEU A 365 11.39 3.36 4.77
CA LEU A 365 12.76 3.10 4.28
C LEU A 365 12.99 1.62 4.01
N ALA A 366 12.49 0.74 4.88
CA ALA A 366 12.59 -0.70 4.71
C ALA A 366 11.81 -1.21 3.48
N ASP A 367 10.60 -0.70 3.25
CA ASP A 367 9.77 -1.02 2.07
C ASP A 367 10.42 -0.54 0.77
N SER A 368 11.09 0.60 0.79
CA SER A 368 11.81 1.15 -0.37
C SER A 368 13.09 0.36 -0.73
N GLY A 369 13.49 -0.60 0.12
CA GLY A 369 14.71 -1.37 -0.06
C GLY A 369 15.98 -0.70 0.49
N ASP A 370 15.91 0.56 0.97
CA ASP A 370 17.01 1.19 1.72
C ASP A 370 17.00 0.74 3.20
N THR A 371 17.18 -0.56 3.37
CA THR A 371 17.21 -1.17 4.68
C THR A 371 18.39 -0.70 5.54
N GLY A 372 19.47 -0.23 4.90
CA GLY A 372 20.62 0.35 5.58
C GLY A 372 20.30 1.70 6.24
N ALA A 373 19.53 2.57 5.58
CA ALA A 373 19.02 3.78 6.20
C ALA A 373 18.00 3.48 7.28
N ALA A 374 17.08 2.54 7.04
CA ALA A 374 16.11 2.08 8.04
C ALA A 374 16.81 1.61 9.34
N TRP A 375 17.88 0.81 9.20
CA TRP A 375 18.66 0.31 10.34
C TRP A 375 19.38 1.42 11.09
N ARG A 376 19.99 2.40 10.40
CA ARG A 376 20.64 3.54 11.06
C ARG A 376 19.65 4.40 11.83
N LEU A 377 18.50 4.69 11.23
CA LEU A 377 17.43 5.45 11.88
C LEU A 377 16.94 4.71 13.13
N LEU A 378 16.65 3.41 13.00
CA LEU A 378 16.25 2.56 14.11
C LEU A 378 17.29 2.56 15.25
N ARG A 379 18.57 2.39 14.92
CA ARG A 379 19.66 2.38 15.92
C ARG A 379 19.75 3.70 16.68
N ASN A 380 19.59 4.82 15.99
CA ASN A 380 19.58 6.15 16.62
C ASN A 380 18.32 6.32 17.51
N ALA A 381 17.17 5.85 17.03
CA ALA A 381 15.91 5.90 17.76
C ALA A 381 15.96 5.06 19.04
N LEU A 382 16.49 3.83 18.97
CA LEU A 382 16.69 2.96 20.13
C LEU A 382 17.74 3.50 21.12
N ALA A 383 18.74 4.23 20.64
CA ALA A 383 19.69 4.90 21.51
C ALA A 383 19.02 6.04 22.30
N ALA A 384 18.10 6.77 21.68
CA ALA A 384 17.32 7.83 22.33
C ALA A 384 16.19 7.28 23.21
N ARG A 385 15.58 6.15 22.81
CA ARG A 385 14.39 5.52 23.45
C ARG A 385 14.61 4.02 23.62
N PRO A 386 15.47 3.59 24.56
CA PRO A 386 15.87 2.18 24.69
C PRO A 386 14.76 1.25 25.20
N THR A 387 13.72 1.82 25.81
CA THR A 387 12.58 1.14 26.44
C THR A 387 11.31 1.16 25.59
N ASP A 388 11.42 1.48 24.30
CA ASP A 388 10.28 1.49 23.38
C ASP A 388 10.07 0.10 22.76
N ALA A 389 8.93 -0.53 23.06
CA ALA A 389 8.61 -1.89 22.61
C ALA A 389 8.38 -1.97 21.09
N SER A 390 7.78 -0.95 20.47
CA SER A 390 7.57 -0.89 19.02
C SER A 390 8.90 -0.79 18.27
N LEU A 391 9.83 0.05 18.72
CA LEU A 391 11.17 0.10 18.12
C LEU A 391 11.91 -1.23 18.26
N ARG A 392 11.74 -1.96 19.37
CA ARG A 392 12.29 -3.32 19.52
C ARG A 392 11.65 -4.34 18.58
N LEU A 393 10.34 -4.23 18.32
CA LEU A 393 9.68 -5.03 17.30
C LEU A 393 10.30 -4.78 15.92
N TYR A 394 10.46 -3.52 15.52
CA TYR A 394 11.09 -3.17 14.24
C TYR A 394 12.56 -3.59 14.16
N GLU A 395 13.30 -3.58 15.27
CA GLU A 395 14.64 -4.18 15.34
C GLU A 395 14.61 -5.66 15.00
N GLY A 396 13.63 -6.39 15.54
CA GLY A 396 13.44 -7.80 15.24
C GLY A 396 13.05 -8.04 13.78
N LEU A 397 12.08 -7.29 13.26
CA LEU A 397 11.61 -7.43 11.88
C LEU A 397 12.70 -7.06 10.86
N LEU A 398 13.49 -6.02 11.11
CA LEU A 398 14.61 -5.65 10.23
C LEU A 398 15.72 -6.69 10.31
N ALA A 399 16.02 -7.21 11.50
CA ALA A 399 16.99 -8.28 11.67
C ALA A 399 16.57 -9.58 10.95
N LEU A 400 15.28 -9.95 10.99
CA LEU A 400 14.71 -11.02 10.15
C LEU A 400 14.86 -10.70 8.67
N GLY A 401 14.53 -9.47 8.30
CA GLY A 401 14.83 -8.91 7.00
C GLY A 401 16.27 -9.21 6.63
N PHE A 402 17.25 -9.07 7.52
CA PHE A 402 18.67 -9.30 7.28
C PHE A 402 19.15 -10.75 7.35
N GLY A 403 18.28 -11.71 7.65
CA GLY A 403 18.67 -13.08 7.93
C GLY A 403 19.49 -13.22 9.22
N ARG A 404 19.39 -12.25 10.13
CA ARG A 404 20.06 -12.26 11.44
C ARG A 404 19.10 -12.79 12.49
N GLU A 405 18.80 -14.07 12.40
CA GLU A 405 17.77 -14.74 13.20
C GLU A 405 18.01 -14.63 14.72
N ALA A 406 19.27 -14.77 15.16
CA ALA A 406 19.63 -14.61 16.58
C ALA A 406 19.42 -13.16 17.09
N GLU A 407 19.70 -12.16 16.24
CA GLU A 407 19.46 -10.76 16.57
C GLU A 407 17.96 -10.47 16.61
N ALA A 408 17.20 -11.05 15.68
CA ALA A 408 15.75 -10.95 15.63
C ALA A 408 15.08 -11.54 16.86
N GLU A 409 15.45 -12.77 17.25
CA GLU A 409 14.91 -13.42 18.45
C GLU A 409 15.17 -12.57 19.69
N ARG A 410 16.38 -12.06 19.86
CA ARG A 410 16.74 -11.19 20.99
C ARG A 410 15.92 -9.91 21.00
N ALA A 411 15.70 -9.30 19.84
CA ALA A 411 14.91 -8.07 19.73
C ALA A 411 13.43 -8.31 20.04
N PHE A 412 12.81 -9.39 19.53
CA PHE A 412 11.43 -9.75 19.87
C PHE A 412 11.28 -10.07 21.36
N ARG A 413 12.19 -10.85 21.93
CA ARG A 413 12.21 -11.09 23.39
C ARG A 413 12.41 -9.79 24.17
N GLY A 414 13.19 -8.85 23.64
CA GLY A 414 13.35 -7.50 24.20
C GLY A 414 12.05 -6.70 24.17
N ALA A 415 11.30 -6.72 23.07
CA ALA A 415 9.98 -6.13 22.98
C ALA A 415 9.03 -6.74 24.03
N LEU A 416 9.03 -8.06 24.16
CA LEU A 416 8.21 -8.80 25.14
C LEU A 416 8.64 -8.58 26.59
N TYR A 417 9.91 -8.24 26.82
CA TYR A 417 10.40 -7.86 28.15
C TYR A 417 9.85 -6.50 28.57
N LEU A 418 9.77 -5.56 27.62
CA LEU A 418 9.25 -4.21 27.84
C LEU A 418 7.72 -4.21 27.93
N ASP A 419 7.05 -4.98 27.09
CA ASP A 419 5.61 -5.18 27.09
C ASP A 419 5.27 -6.65 26.86
N ARG A 420 4.87 -7.34 27.93
CA ARG A 420 4.49 -8.77 27.88
C ARG A 420 3.20 -9.00 27.10
N GLY A 421 2.36 -7.99 26.96
CA GLY A 421 1.10 -8.01 26.21
C GLY A 421 1.26 -7.72 24.72
N TYR A 422 2.48 -7.49 24.25
CA TYR A 422 2.74 -7.08 22.87
C TYR A 422 2.48 -8.22 21.87
N VAL A 423 1.25 -8.26 21.35
CA VAL A 423 0.73 -9.35 20.50
C VAL A 423 1.62 -9.65 19.31
N MET A 424 2.00 -8.63 18.53
CA MET A 424 2.79 -8.83 17.31
C MET A 424 4.19 -9.36 17.59
N ALA A 425 4.77 -9.08 18.76
CA ALA A 425 6.08 -9.60 19.14
C ALA A 425 6.01 -11.10 19.45
N HIS A 426 4.93 -11.57 20.10
CA HIS A 426 4.67 -13.01 20.28
C HIS A 426 4.43 -13.70 18.95
N TYR A 427 3.63 -13.09 18.07
CA TYR A 427 3.34 -13.63 16.74
C TYR A 427 4.62 -13.83 15.90
N HIS A 428 5.43 -12.77 15.75
CA HIS A 428 6.67 -12.84 14.97
C HIS A 428 7.74 -13.72 15.62
N LEU A 429 7.82 -13.77 16.94
CA LEU A 429 8.70 -14.71 17.64
C LEU A 429 8.28 -16.17 17.37
N GLY A 430 6.98 -16.45 17.39
CA GLY A 430 6.44 -17.78 17.09
C GLY A 430 6.77 -18.25 15.68
N LEU A 431 6.57 -17.38 14.68
CA LEU A 431 6.95 -17.63 13.30
C LEU A 431 8.44 -17.93 13.14
N LEU A 432 9.31 -17.10 13.73
CA LEU A 432 10.76 -17.28 13.69
C LEU A 432 11.18 -18.62 14.30
N LEU A 433 10.68 -18.93 15.50
CA LEU A 433 11.01 -20.18 16.19
C LEU A 433 10.51 -21.41 15.42
N GLY A 434 9.37 -21.29 14.75
CA GLY A 434 8.83 -22.34 13.88
C GLY A 434 9.74 -22.60 12.69
N ALA A 435 10.20 -21.54 12.02
CA ALA A 435 11.16 -21.64 10.92
C ALA A 435 12.50 -22.25 11.35
N LEU A 436 12.94 -21.98 12.60
CA LEU A 436 14.14 -22.58 13.20
C LEU A 436 13.96 -24.04 13.66
N GLY A 437 12.78 -24.64 13.46
CA GLY A 437 12.47 -26.00 13.90
C GLY A 437 12.28 -26.14 15.43
N ARG A 438 12.24 -25.04 16.18
CA ARG A 438 12.03 -25.02 17.64
C ARG A 438 10.55 -25.08 17.97
N THR A 439 9.92 -26.18 17.59
CA THR A 439 8.46 -26.38 17.57
C THR A 439 7.77 -26.12 18.92
N ALA A 440 8.36 -26.57 20.03
CA ALA A 440 7.81 -26.34 21.37
C ALA A 440 7.82 -24.85 21.77
N ASP A 441 8.90 -24.13 21.45
CA ASP A 441 9.01 -22.70 21.76
C ASP A 441 8.10 -21.87 20.85
N ALA A 442 8.01 -22.26 19.58
CA ALA A 442 7.14 -21.65 18.59
C ALA A 442 5.67 -21.75 18.98
N ARG A 443 5.21 -22.95 19.37
CA ARG A 443 3.84 -23.16 19.85
C ARG A 443 3.51 -22.28 21.06
N ARG A 444 4.41 -22.22 22.05
CA ARG A 444 4.22 -21.36 23.23
C ARG A 444 4.10 -19.88 22.88
N ALA A 445 4.93 -19.37 21.98
CA ALA A 445 4.86 -17.98 21.54
C ALA A 445 3.55 -17.70 20.79
N LEU A 446 3.12 -18.62 19.92
CA LEU A 446 1.84 -18.49 19.20
C LEU A 446 0.64 -18.61 20.14
N ASP A 447 0.67 -19.49 21.14
CA ASP A 447 -0.37 -19.60 22.16
C ASP A 447 -0.55 -18.28 22.93
N ASN A 448 0.55 -17.62 23.29
CA ASN A 448 0.49 -16.29 23.90
C ASN A 448 -0.10 -15.25 22.95
N ALA A 449 0.29 -15.28 21.67
CA ALA A 449 -0.30 -14.39 20.67
C ALA A 449 -1.81 -14.60 20.53
N VAL A 450 -2.28 -15.85 20.51
CA VAL A 450 -3.71 -16.21 20.49
C VAL A 450 -4.42 -15.67 21.73
N ALA A 451 -3.91 -15.99 22.92
CA ALA A 451 -4.55 -15.63 24.18
C ALA A 451 -4.64 -14.10 24.36
N LEU A 452 -3.56 -13.38 24.07
CA LEU A 452 -3.52 -11.92 24.17
C LEU A 452 -4.42 -11.27 23.13
N SER A 453 -4.48 -11.81 21.92
CA SER A 453 -5.37 -11.32 20.87
C SER A 453 -6.84 -11.53 21.23
N GLN A 454 -7.19 -12.69 21.80
CA GLN A 454 -8.56 -13.00 22.23
C GLN A 454 -9.02 -12.19 23.45
N ALA A 455 -8.07 -11.67 24.24
CA ALA A 455 -8.36 -10.77 25.35
C ALA A 455 -8.73 -9.34 24.89
N LEU A 456 -8.48 -9.01 23.62
CA LEU A 456 -8.86 -7.73 23.01
C LEU A 456 -10.20 -7.87 22.26
N PRO A 457 -10.94 -6.77 22.04
CA PRO A 457 -12.07 -6.78 21.13
C PRO A 457 -11.65 -7.36 19.76
N PRO A 458 -12.45 -8.26 19.14
CA PRO A 458 -12.04 -8.92 17.90
C PRO A 458 -11.72 -7.96 16.75
N ASP A 459 -12.31 -6.76 16.77
CA ASP A 459 -12.14 -5.67 15.83
C ASP A 459 -11.04 -4.67 16.21
N ALA A 460 -10.44 -4.80 17.39
CA ALA A 460 -9.37 -3.92 17.83
C ALA A 460 -8.17 -4.01 16.88
N ALA A 461 -7.79 -2.87 16.30
CA ALA A 461 -6.60 -2.77 15.47
C ALA A 461 -5.37 -3.04 16.34
N LEU A 462 -4.51 -3.96 15.88
CA LEU A 462 -3.22 -4.19 16.53
C LEU A 462 -2.19 -3.21 15.97
N PRO A 463 -1.56 -2.40 16.84
CA PRO A 463 -0.39 -1.62 16.48
C PRO A 463 0.66 -2.53 15.80
N GLU A 464 1.27 -2.03 14.72
CA GLU A 464 2.28 -2.75 13.94
C GLU A 464 1.81 -4.07 13.28
N GLY A 465 0.54 -4.46 13.41
CA GLY A 465 -0.10 -5.56 12.68
C GLY A 465 -0.44 -5.20 11.23
N ASP A 466 0.07 -4.07 10.75
CA ASP A 466 -0.15 -3.54 9.41
C ASP A 466 -1.62 -3.38 9.04
N GLY A 467 -2.54 -3.19 10.00
CA GLY A 467 -3.99 -3.13 9.81
C GLY A 467 -4.73 -4.44 10.08
N ALA A 468 -4.05 -5.43 10.67
CA ALA A 468 -4.67 -6.64 11.21
C ALA A 468 -5.39 -6.35 12.52
N ARG A 469 -6.54 -7.00 12.70
CA ARG A 469 -7.35 -6.94 13.92
C ARG A 469 -6.96 -8.06 14.88
N ALA A 470 -7.26 -7.88 16.16
CA ALA A 470 -6.93 -8.87 17.18
C ALA A 470 -7.57 -10.24 16.87
N GLY A 471 -8.83 -10.29 16.41
CA GLY A 471 -9.47 -11.55 16.00
C GLY A 471 -8.75 -12.26 14.85
N GLU A 472 -8.19 -11.51 13.91
CA GLU A 472 -7.46 -12.04 12.74
C GLU A 472 -6.13 -12.66 13.17
N ILE A 473 -5.34 -11.92 13.96
CA ILE A 473 -4.07 -12.43 14.49
C ILE A 473 -4.29 -13.65 15.39
N ALA A 474 -5.38 -13.71 16.17
CA ALA A 474 -5.72 -14.89 16.94
C ALA A 474 -5.95 -16.12 16.06
N LEU A 475 -6.71 -15.99 14.98
CA LEU A 475 -6.99 -17.09 14.04
C LEU A 475 -5.73 -17.53 13.29
N SER A 476 -4.94 -16.58 12.78
CA SER A 476 -3.68 -16.85 12.09
C SER A 476 -2.69 -17.58 13.00
N ALA A 477 -2.49 -17.07 14.22
CA ALA A 477 -1.59 -17.67 15.19
C ALA A 477 -2.01 -19.09 15.58
N ALA A 478 -3.32 -19.34 15.74
CA ALA A 478 -3.86 -20.67 16.02
C ALA A 478 -3.63 -21.63 14.85
N ALA A 479 -3.91 -21.22 13.61
CA ALA A 479 -3.71 -22.04 12.42
C ALA A 479 -2.23 -22.42 12.23
N ILE A 480 -1.31 -21.46 12.41
CA ILE A 480 0.13 -21.71 12.33
C ILE A 480 0.55 -22.68 13.44
N ARG A 481 0.11 -22.45 14.68
CA ARG A 481 0.42 -23.31 15.83
C ARG A 481 0.00 -24.76 15.57
N ASP A 482 -1.20 -24.94 15.04
CA ASP A 482 -1.79 -26.26 14.79
C ASP A 482 -1.08 -26.97 13.62
N GLY A 483 -0.53 -26.20 12.66
CA GLY A 483 0.31 -26.71 11.57
C GLY A 483 1.75 -27.08 11.98
N ILE A 484 2.23 -26.65 13.15
CA ILE A 484 3.58 -27.02 13.62
C ILE A 484 3.58 -28.51 13.93
N GLY A 485 4.27 -29.31 13.10
CA GLY A 485 4.44 -30.76 13.29
C GLY A 485 3.61 -31.66 12.36
N THR A 486 2.77 -31.11 11.48
CA THR A 486 2.02 -31.89 10.47
C THR A 486 2.75 -32.02 9.14
N GLY A 487 3.93 -31.38 8.99
CA GLY A 487 4.78 -31.41 7.79
C GLY A 487 5.88 -32.49 7.78
N ALA A 488 5.58 -33.68 8.31
CA ALA A 488 6.43 -34.87 8.16
C ALA A 488 5.54 -36.12 8.10
N ALA A 489 4.96 -36.36 6.93
CA ALA A 489 4.48 -37.65 6.46
C ALA A 489 4.60 -37.70 4.94
#